data_AF-A0A7W8G8N9-F1
#
_entry.id   AF-A0A7W8G8N9-F1
#
_cell.length_a   1.000
_cell.length_b   1.000
_cell.length_c   1.000
_cell.angle_alpha   90.00
_cell.angle_beta   90.00
_cell.angle_gamma   90.00
#
_symmetry.space_group_name_H-M   'P 1'
#
loop_
_entity.id
_entity.type
_entity.pdbx_description
1 polymer ?
#
loop_
_entity_poly.entity_id
_entity_poly.type
_entity_poly.pdbx_seq_one_letter_code
_entity_poly.pdbx_strand_id
1 'polypeptide(L)'
;MKKLIALAAAILLSSSTLFAENAFHFGLGIPVGSYSGNDDGDFSTSAVDFYADWTRIAERGFTFNLNFAAGSGTLKPKDGNFDFDVDNFAFGAGFGYSFIHNEKMTLTLTGDLGIDILSGSKNSVDITNIEFYIGPKISFTYKIFSHFGLFANAGLYGTAGSASVTSDYFTLYGKSTRTESEGNSGIYFRPEFGIAVPL
;
A
#
# COMPACT_ATOMS: atom_id res chain seq x y z
N MET A 1 3.79 -23.90 14.24
CA MET A 1 4.69 -22.73 14.09
C MET A 1 6.02 -23.06 13.42
N LYS A 2 6.93 -23.86 14.01
CA LYS A 2 8.26 -24.16 13.40
C LYS A 2 8.20 -24.79 11.99
N LYS A 3 7.19 -25.62 11.72
CA LYS A 3 6.97 -26.25 10.39
C LYS A 3 6.43 -25.29 9.32
N LEU A 4 5.71 -24.23 9.73
CA LEU A 4 5.21 -23.18 8.83
C LEU A 4 6.34 -22.21 8.43
N ILE A 5 7.23 -21.89 9.38
CA ILE A 5 8.43 -21.07 9.12
C ILE A 5 9.40 -21.81 8.19
N ALA A 6 9.58 -23.12 8.39
CA ALA A 6 10.40 -23.95 7.51
C ALA A 6 9.80 -24.08 6.09
N LEU A 7 8.48 -24.12 5.98
CA LEU A 7 7.78 -24.13 4.68
C LEU A 7 7.91 -22.78 3.97
N ALA A 8 7.76 -21.67 4.68
CA ALA A 8 7.99 -20.33 4.14
C ALA A 8 9.45 -20.16 3.70
N ALA A 9 10.42 -20.60 4.51
CA ALA A 9 11.84 -20.60 4.16
C ALA A 9 12.16 -21.51 2.97
N ALA A 10 11.53 -22.69 2.87
CA ALA A 10 11.71 -23.60 1.73
C ALA A 10 11.12 -23.05 0.43
N ILE A 11 9.97 -22.36 0.49
CA ILE A 11 9.39 -21.65 -0.65
C ILE A 11 10.29 -20.47 -1.08
N LEU A 12 10.90 -19.78 -0.12
CA LEU A 12 11.88 -18.71 -0.38
C LEU A 12 13.18 -19.26 -1.00
N LEU A 13 13.67 -20.41 -0.53
CA LEU A 13 14.95 -21.01 -0.93
C LEU A 13 14.89 -21.87 -2.20
N SER A 14 13.73 -22.35 -2.63
CA SER A 14 13.58 -23.19 -3.83
C SER A 14 13.49 -22.38 -5.13
N SER A 15 13.89 -21.11 -5.12
CA SER A 15 13.52 -20.12 -6.13
C SER A 15 14.70 -19.66 -7.02
N SER A 16 15.75 -20.49 -7.11
CA SER A 16 16.96 -20.19 -7.89
C SER A 16 16.80 -20.50 -9.37
N THR A 17 16.12 -19.64 -10.13
CA THR A 17 16.35 -19.50 -11.58
C THR A 17 15.84 -18.16 -12.09
N LEU A 18 16.69 -17.48 -12.87
CA LEU A 18 16.42 -16.29 -13.69
C LEU A 18 15.91 -15.05 -12.92
N PHE A 19 16.59 -13.92 -13.15
CA PHE A 19 16.29 -12.58 -12.63
C PHE A 19 14.80 -12.17 -12.70
N ALA A 20 14.04 -12.76 -13.63
CA ALA A 20 12.64 -12.48 -13.82
C ALA A 20 11.69 -13.31 -12.95
N GLU A 21 12.10 -14.45 -12.38
CA GLU A 21 11.16 -15.34 -11.68
C GLU A 21 10.87 -14.89 -10.25
N ASN A 22 11.83 -14.23 -9.58
CA ASN A 22 11.66 -13.72 -8.22
C ASN A 22 12.48 -12.44 -8.00
N ALA A 23 11.82 -11.36 -7.58
CA ALA A 23 12.47 -10.11 -7.22
C ALA A 23 11.88 -9.55 -5.92
N PHE A 24 12.76 -9.03 -5.07
CA PHE A 24 12.38 -8.10 -4.01
C PHE A 24 12.54 -6.67 -4.51
N HIS A 25 11.51 -5.86 -4.32
CA HIS A 25 11.54 -4.44 -4.60
C HIS A 25 11.56 -3.68 -3.27
N PHE A 26 12.44 -2.68 -3.17
CA PHE A 26 12.52 -1.79 -2.02
C PHE A 26 12.64 -0.35 -2.51
N GLY A 27 11.78 0.54 -2.02
CA GLY A 27 11.72 1.89 -2.55
C GLY A 27 10.82 2.83 -1.79
N LEU A 28 10.39 3.86 -2.51
CA LEU A 28 9.47 4.87 -2.01
C LEU A 28 8.17 4.80 -2.79
N GLY A 29 7.05 4.95 -2.08
CA GLY A 29 5.72 5.18 -2.62
C GLY A 29 5.27 6.61 -2.34
N ILE A 30 4.52 7.21 -3.26
CA ILE A 30 3.93 8.54 -3.08
C ILE A 30 2.42 8.44 -3.33
N PRO A 31 1.65 7.76 -2.45
CA PRO A 31 0.22 7.63 -2.66
C PRO A 31 -0.46 9.01 -2.61
N VAL A 32 -1.36 9.23 -3.57
CA VAL A 32 -2.20 10.41 -3.65
C VAL A 32 -3.63 9.95 -3.86
N GLY A 33 -4.53 10.33 -2.95
CA GLY A 33 -5.90 9.86 -2.92
C GLY A 33 -6.92 10.98 -2.76
N SER A 34 -8.11 10.74 -3.30
CA SER A 34 -9.30 11.54 -3.05
C SER A 34 -10.41 10.60 -2.59
N TYR A 35 -11.09 10.99 -1.51
CA TYR A 35 -12.09 10.18 -0.84
C TYR A 35 -13.35 11.00 -0.60
N SER A 36 -14.50 10.36 -0.74
CA SER A 36 -15.81 10.92 -0.40
C SER A 36 -16.33 10.28 0.87
N GLY A 37 -16.58 11.09 1.90
CA GLY A 37 -17.38 10.71 3.07
C GLY A 37 -18.88 10.84 2.77
N ASN A 38 -19.71 10.04 3.45
CA ASN A 38 -21.16 10.08 3.22
C ASN A 38 -21.84 11.32 3.84
N ASP A 39 -21.30 11.88 4.93
CA ASP A 39 -21.95 13.01 5.64
C ASP A 39 -21.00 14.18 5.98
N ASP A 40 -19.70 13.94 6.25
CA ASP A 40 -18.75 14.97 6.72
C ASP A 40 -17.73 15.50 5.69
N GLY A 41 -18.02 15.33 4.40
CA GLY A 41 -17.29 15.96 3.29
C GLY A 41 -16.14 15.13 2.71
N ASP A 42 -15.68 15.56 1.53
CA ASP A 42 -14.57 14.90 0.85
C ASP A 42 -13.26 15.16 1.60
N PHE A 43 -12.29 14.23 1.53
CA PHE A 43 -10.93 14.46 2.00
C PHE A 43 -9.91 14.01 0.96
N SER A 44 -8.72 14.61 1.02
CA SER A 44 -7.57 14.24 0.19
C SER A 44 -6.43 13.77 1.08
N THR A 45 -5.66 12.82 0.59
CA THR A 45 -4.46 12.33 1.27
C THR A 45 -3.25 12.46 0.36
N SER A 46 -2.13 12.78 0.99
CA SER A 46 -0.81 12.71 0.36
C SER A 46 0.18 12.19 1.39
N ALA A 47 0.88 11.12 1.05
CA ALA A 47 1.90 10.54 1.92
C ALA A 47 3.19 10.23 1.16
N VAL A 48 4.24 9.97 1.92
CA VAL A 48 5.46 9.35 1.43
C VAL A 48 5.70 8.10 2.26
N ASP A 49 5.79 6.97 1.56
CA ASP A 49 5.88 5.67 2.19
C ASP A 49 7.18 4.97 1.80
N PHE A 50 7.75 4.22 2.74
CA PHE A 50 8.65 3.13 2.40
C PHE A 50 7.81 2.00 1.81
N TYR A 51 8.23 1.51 0.65
CA TYR A 51 7.58 0.42 -0.06
C TYR A 51 8.49 -0.80 -0.13
N ALA A 52 7.91 -1.96 0.11
CA ALA A 52 8.54 -3.23 -0.19
C ALA A 52 7.55 -4.18 -0.86
N ASP A 53 8.00 -4.88 -1.89
CA ASP A 53 7.25 -6.01 -2.43
C ASP A 53 8.13 -7.21 -2.74
N TRP A 54 7.50 -8.37 -2.74
CA TRP A 54 8.04 -9.58 -3.31
C TRP A 54 7.18 -9.96 -4.50
N THR A 55 7.79 -9.99 -5.68
CA THR A 55 7.14 -10.39 -6.92
C THR A 55 7.71 -11.72 -7.40
N ARG A 56 6.81 -12.63 -7.74
CA ARG A 56 7.11 -13.94 -8.34
C ARG A 56 6.44 -14.06 -9.70
N ILE A 57 7.20 -14.48 -10.69
CA ILE A 57 6.71 -14.82 -12.03
C ILE A 57 6.91 -16.32 -12.23
N ALA A 58 5.80 -17.03 -12.30
CA ALA A 58 5.76 -18.45 -12.59
C ALA A 58 5.89 -18.71 -14.10
N GLU A 59 6.00 -20.00 -14.44
CA GLU A 59 6.02 -20.44 -15.83
C GLU A 59 4.84 -19.86 -16.63
N ARG A 60 5.12 -19.46 -17.87
CA ARG A 60 4.16 -18.82 -18.79
C ARG A 60 3.72 -17.42 -18.37
N GLY A 61 4.44 -16.74 -17.48
CA GLY A 61 4.24 -15.32 -17.19
C GLY A 61 3.17 -15.02 -16.13
N PHE A 62 2.56 -16.05 -15.51
CA PHE A 62 1.67 -15.82 -14.37
C PHE A 62 2.42 -15.12 -13.25
N THR A 63 1.89 -14.01 -12.76
CA THR A 63 2.58 -13.14 -11.80
C THR A 63 1.79 -13.07 -10.50
N PHE A 64 2.51 -13.18 -9.39
CA PHE A 64 2.01 -13.02 -8.04
C PHE A 64 2.89 -12.00 -7.31
N ASN A 65 2.30 -11.12 -6.51
CA ASN A 65 3.06 -10.26 -5.61
C ASN A 65 2.46 -10.20 -4.21
N LEU A 66 3.32 -9.94 -3.22
CA LEU A 66 2.96 -9.53 -1.87
C LEU A 66 3.62 -8.19 -1.62
N ASN A 67 2.86 -7.20 -1.17
CA ASN A 67 3.34 -5.85 -0.97
C ASN A 67 3.03 -5.31 0.43
N PHE A 68 3.90 -4.42 0.88
CA PHE A 68 3.81 -3.70 2.13
C PHE A 68 4.24 -2.26 1.91
N ALA A 69 3.57 -1.32 2.58
CA ALA A 69 4.08 0.01 2.76
C ALA A 69 3.85 0.53 4.17
N ALA A 70 4.77 1.38 4.61
CA ALA A 70 4.59 2.18 5.81
C ALA A 70 5.16 3.58 5.59
N GLY A 71 4.45 4.60 6.04
CA GLY A 71 4.86 5.97 5.81
C GLY A 71 4.12 6.97 6.66
N SER A 72 4.29 8.23 6.27
CA SER A 72 3.62 9.35 6.93
C SER A 72 3.20 10.38 5.90
N GLY A 73 2.14 11.10 6.20
CA GLY A 73 1.54 12.04 5.28
C GLY A 73 0.59 13.00 5.97
N THR A 74 -0.21 13.66 5.16
CA THR A 74 -1.23 14.59 5.62
C THR A 74 -2.59 14.17 5.08
N LEU A 75 -3.60 14.16 5.94
CA LEU A 75 -5.00 14.05 5.57
C LEU A 75 -5.64 15.44 5.68
N LYS A 76 -6.20 15.91 4.57
CA LYS A 76 -6.80 17.24 4.44
C LYS A 76 -8.30 17.11 4.15
N PRO A 77 -9.17 17.35 5.13
CA PRO A 77 -10.60 17.46 4.89
C PRO A 77 -10.87 18.70 4.02
N LYS A 78 -11.72 18.57 3.00
CA LYS A 78 -12.01 19.63 2.03
C LYS A 78 -12.74 20.82 2.67
N ASP A 79 -13.58 20.53 3.67
CA ASP A 79 -14.34 21.52 4.43
C ASP A 79 -13.75 21.82 5.82
N GLY A 80 -12.57 21.24 6.13
CA GLY A 80 -11.91 21.36 7.42
C GLY A 80 -10.93 22.52 7.52
N ASN A 81 -10.79 23.08 8.72
CA ASN A 81 -9.80 24.14 9.00
C ASN A 81 -8.41 23.61 9.42
N PHE A 82 -8.21 22.29 9.49
CA PHE A 82 -6.98 21.71 10.02
C PHE A 82 -6.57 20.43 9.29
N ASP A 83 -5.28 20.35 8.92
CA ASP A 83 -4.65 19.14 8.37
C ASP A 83 -4.29 18.16 9.51
N PHE A 84 -4.52 16.86 9.33
CA PHE A 84 -4.05 15.82 10.24
C PHE A 84 -2.73 15.24 9.74
N ASP A 85 -1.73 15.17 10.61
CA ASP A 85 -0.55 14.33 10.35
C ASP A 85 -0.97 12.88 10.57
N VAL A 86 -0.75 12.04 9.57
CA VAL A 86 -1.17 10.64 9.56
C VAL A 86 0.00 9.73 9.29
N ASP A 87 0.08 8.63 10.03
CA ASP A 87 0.87 7.46 9.71
C ASP A 87 0.06 6.52 8.82
N ASN A 88 0.71 5.93 7.82
CA ASN A 88 0.10 5.01 6.88
C ASN A 88 0.72 3.62 6.99
N PHE A 89 -0.11 2.57 6.95
CA PHE A 89 0.31 1.18 6.87
C PHE A 89 -0.56 0.41 5.87
N ALA A 90 0.05 -0.09 4.80
CA ALA A 90 -0.63 -0.84 3.76
C ALA A 90 -0.08 -2.26 3.63
N PHE A 91 -0.97 -3.22 3.40
CA PHE A 91 -0.62 -4.60 3.06
C PHE A 91 -1.47 -5.06 1.89
N GLY A 92 -0.87 -5.70 0.89
CA GLY A 92 -1.58 -6.17 -0.29
C GLY A 92 -1.01 -7.42 -0.92
N ALA A 93 -1.81 -7.97 -1.81
CA ALA A 93 -1.43 -9.08 -2.68
C ALA A 93 -2.05 -8.91 -4.06
N GLY A 94 -1.27 -9.24 -5.08
CA GLY A 94 -1.68 -9.07 -6.47
C GLY A 94 -1.47 -10.33 -7.29
N PHE A 95 -2.34 -10.51 -8.28
CA PHE A 95 -2.24 -11.58 -9.28
C PHE A 95 -2.37 -11.00 -10.68
N GLY A 96 -1.64 -11.55 -11.64
CA GLY A 96 -1.71 -11.06 -13.01
C GLY A 96 -0.77 -11.76 -13.97
N TYR A 97 -0.28 -10.98 -14.94
CA TYR A 97 0.48 -11.50 -16.06
C TYR A 97 1.65 -10.60 -16.44
N SER A 98 2.77 -11.22 -16.80
CA SER A 98 3.97 -10.58 -17.33
C SER A 98 3.95 -10.64 -18.86
N PHE A 99 3.82 -9.49 -19.51
CA PHE A 99 3.84 -9.39 -20.98
C PHE A 99 5.26 -9.41 -21.53
N ILE A 100 6.19 -8.86 -20.74
CA ILE A 100 7.62 -8.89 -21.03
C ILE A 100 8.27 -9.48 -19.79
N HIS A 101 9.02 -10.56 -19.96
CA HIS A 101 9.86 -11.12 -18.91
C HIS A 101 11.10 -11.75 -19.56
N ASN A 102 12.19 -11.01 -19.61
CA ASN A 102 13.47 -11.50 -20.13
C ASN A 102 14.59 -11.19 -19.14
N GLU A 103 15.83 -11.56 -19.48
CA GLU A 103 16.97 -11.42 -18.57
C GLU A 103 17.24 -9.98 -18.09
N LYS A 104 16.77 -8.97 -18.85
CA LYS A 104 17.01 -7.55 -18.56
C LYS A 104 15.79 -6.82 -18.03
N MET A 105 14.59 -7.23 -18.40
CA MET A 105 13.40 -6.44 -18.10
C MET A 105 12.17 -7.29 -17.88
N THR A 106 11.31 -6.77 -17.03
CA THR A 106 10.01 -7.32 -16.73
C THR A 106 8.97 -6.20 -16.81
N LEU A 107 7.85 -6.46 -17.48
CA LEU A 107 6.66 -5.61 -17.51
C LEU A 107 5.44 -6.47 -17.18
N THR A 108 4.74 -6.13 -16.11
CA THR A 108 3.59 -6.88 -15.61
C THR A 108 2.37 -5.98 -15.42
N LEU A 109 1.19 -6.59 -15.53
CA LEU A 109 -0.07 -6.02 -15.08
C LEU A 109 -0.70 -7.00 -14.10
N THR A 110 -1.00 -6.50 -12.90
CA THR A 110 -1.65 -7.26 -11.83
C THR A 110 -2.93 -6.57 -11.38
N GLY A 111 -3.96 -7.34 -11.02
CA GLY A 111 -5.00 -6.87 -10.11
C GLY A 111 -4.48 -7.00 -8.68
N ASP A 112 -4.27 -5.89 -8.01
CA ASP A 112 -3.86 -5.83 -6.61
C ASP A 112 -5.08 -5.62 -5.73
N LEU A 113 -5.06 -6.22 -4.55
CA LEU A 113 -6.03 -5.97 -3.49
C LEU A 113 -5.32 -5.94 -2.14
N GLY A 114 -5.83 -5.14 -1.22
CA GLY A 114 -5.20 -5.02 0.08
C GLY A 114 -6.00 -4.21 1.07
N ILE A 115 -5.33 -3.92 2.19
CA ILE A 115 -5.85 -3.12 3.29
C ILE A 115 -4.88 -1.95 3.50
N ASP A 116 -5.44 -0.77 3.69
CA ASP A 116 -4.75 0.45 4.07
C ASP A 116 -5.24 0.90 5.45
N ILE A 117 -4.32 1.30 6.32
CA ILE A 117 -4.60 1.75 7.68
C ILE A 117 -3.91 3.09 7.87
N LEU A 118 -4.72 4.15 7.98
CA LEU A 118 -4.25 5.48 8.29
C LEU A 118 -4.61 5.82 9.72
N SER A 119 -3.67 6.34 10.49
CA SER A 119 -3.91 6.80 11.86
C SER A 119 -3.25 8.14 12.08
N GLY A 120 -3.96 9.08 12.70
CA GLY A 120 -3.42 10.41 12.98
C GLY A 120 -4.02 10.99 14.25
N SER A 121 -3.35 12.00 14.80
CA SER A 121 -3.84 12.71 15.99
C SER A 121 -3.59 14.21 15.88
N LYS A 122 -4.56 15.02 16.26
CA LYS A 122 -4.41 16.48 16.35
C LYS A 122 -5.38 17.07 17.36
N ASN A 123 -4.87 17.93 18.25
CA ASN A 123 -5.69 18.71 19.20
C ASN A 123 -6.75 17.87 19.96
N SER A 124 -6.38 16.69 20.47
CA SER A 124 -7.27 15.76 21.19
C SER A 124 -8.38 15.12 20.33
N VAL A 125 -8.20 15.14 19.01
CA VAL A 125 -8.97 14.36 18.04
C VAL A 125 -8.05 13.34 17.41
N ASP A 126 -8.36 12.06 17.59
CA ASP A 126 -7.69 10.95 16.94
C ASP A 126 -8.54 10.46 15.76
N ILE A 127 -7.90 10.20 14.63
CA ILE A 127 -8.53 9.62 13.46
C ILE A 127 -7.88 8.27 13.15
N THR A 128 -8.69 7.26 12.91
CA THR A 128 -8.24 5.97 12.38
C THR A 128 -9.13 5.59 11.22
N ASN A 129 -8.53 5.38 10.06
CA ASN A 129 -9.19 4.98 8.83
C ASN A 129 -8.65 3.63 8.38
N ILE A 130 -9.55 2.68 8.15
CA ILE A 130 -9.22 1.35 7.64
C ILE A 130 -9.98 1.15 6.34
N GLU A 131 -9.24 0.91 5.26
CA GLU A 131 -9.80 0.79 3.92
C GLU A 131 -9.35 -0.49 3.24
N PHE A 132 -10.26 -1.11 2.50
CA PHE A 132 -9.91 -2.12 1.51
C PHE A 132 -9.71 -1.44 0.17
N TYR A 133 -8.65 -1.81 -0.54
CA TYR A 133 -8.40 -1.32 -1.88
C TYR A 133 -8.35 -2.45 -2.90
N ILE A 134 -8.76 -2.15 -4.12
CA ILE A 134 -8.65 -3.06 -5.26
C ILE A 134 -8.46 -2.28 -6.56
N GLY A 135 -7.60 -2.79 -7.45
CA GLY A 135 -7.37 -2.14 -8.74
C GLY A 135 -6.17 -2.65 -9.50
N PRO A 136 -5.98 -2.19 -10.75
CA PRO A 136 -4.83 -2.55 -11.56
C PRO A 136 -3.54 -1.89 -11.06
N LYS A 137 -2.44 -2.62 -11.15
CA LYS A 137 -1.06 -2.14 -10.99
C LYS A 137 -0.22 -2.59 -12.17
N ILE A 138 0.46 -1.64 -12.79
CA ILE A 138 1.50 -1.90 -13.78
C ILE A 138 2.84 -1.85 -13.06
N SER A 139 3.68 -2.85 -13.27
CA SER A 139 5.01 -2.93 -12.67
C SER A 139 6.07 -3.13 -13.75
N PHE A 140 7.09 -2.30 -13.71
CA PHE A 140 8.24 -2.35 -14.60
C PHE A 140 9.52 -2.54 -13.78
N THR A 141 10.32 -3.54 -14.14
CA THR A 141 11.61 -3.82 -13.50
C THR A 141 12.69 -3.90 -14.57
N TYR A 142 13.83 -3.25 -14.35
CA TYR A 142 14.96 -3.23 -15.27
C TYR A 142 16.26 -3.60 -14.55
N LYS A 143 16.96 -4.61 -15.07
CA LYS A 143 18.26 -5.07 -14.61
C LYS A 143 19.37 -4.14 -15.07
N ILE A 144 20.09 -3.55 -14.12
CA ILE A 144 21.32 -2.80 -14.43
C ILE A 144 22.54 -3.73 -14.31
N PHE A 145 22.59 -4.51 -13.22
CA PHE A 145 23.69 -5.42 -12.90
C PHE A 145 23.16 -6.81 -12.56
N SER A 146 24.04 -7.80 -12.41
CA SER A 146 23.66 -9.18 -12.05
C SER A 146 22.76 -9.25 -10.80
N HIS A 147 22.98 -8.36 -9.83
CA HIS A 147 22.32 -8.36 -8.51
C HIS A 147 21.44 -7.15 -8.23
N PHE A 148 21.37 -6.18 -9.15
CA PHE A 148 20.64 -4.94 -8.92
C PHE A 148 19.90 -4.49 -10.17
N GLY A 149 18.66 -4.08 -9.96
CA GLY A 149 17.84 -3.39 -10.94
C GLY A 149 17.15 -2.18 -10.35
N LEU A 150 16.39 -1.49 -11.19
CA LEU A 150 15.44 -0.48 -10.79
C LEU A 150 14.03 -1.01 -11.03
N PHE A 151 13.08 -0.55 -10.24
CA PHE A 151 11.66 -0.76 -10.53
C PHE A 151 10.91 0.55 -10.52
N ALA A 152 9.79 0.55 -11.24
CA ALA A 152 8.76 1.56 -11.19
C ALA A 152 7.40 0.87 -11.29
N ASN A 153 6.54 1.11 -10.31
CA ASN A 153 5.17 0.65 -10.30
C ASN A 153 4.21 1.83 -10.35
N ALA A 154 3.03 1.60 -10.91
CA ALA A 154 1.93 2.55 -10.88
C ALA A 154 0.62 1.78 -10.71
N GLY A 155 -0.05 2.02 -9.59
CA GLY A 155 -1.37 1.45 -9.30
C GLY A 155 -2.46 2.51 -9.27
N LEU A 156 -3.66 2.13 -9.71
CA LEU A 156 -4.88 2.93 -9.57
C LEU A 156 -5.92 2.06 -8.87
N TYR A 157 -6.40 2.51 -7.71
CA TYR A 157 -7.21 1.68 -6.83
C TYR A 157 -8.51 2.39 -6.47
N GLY A 158 -9.61 1.64 -6.48
CA GLY A 158 -10.80 2.04 -5.76
C GLY A 158 -10.69 1.56 -4.31
N THR A 159 -11.19 2.36 -3.37
CA THR A 159 -11.22 2.01 -1.95
C THR A 159 -12.61 2.06 -1.37
N ALA A 160 -12.85 1.23 -0.36
CA ALA A 160 -14.03 1.25 0.48
C ALA A 160 -13.65 0.82 1.89
N GLY A 161 -14.14 1.54 2.89
CA GLY A 161 -13.72 1.32 4.26
C GLY A 161 -14.56 2.07 5.29
N SER A 162 -13.95 2.28 6.44
CA SER A 162 -14.53 3.05 7.53
C SER A 162 -13.49 3.98 8.14
N ALA A 163 -13.86 5.23 8.32
CA ALA A 163 -13.15 6.16 9.18
C ALA A 163 -13.77 6.13 10.58
N SER A 164 -12.94 6.28 11.60
CA SER A 164 -13.34 6.46 12.98
C SER A 164 -12.66 7.70 13.54
N VAL A 165 -13.44 8.58 14.17
CA VAL A 165 -12.98 9.81 14.79
C VAL A 165 -13.28 9.72 16.27
N THR A 166 -12.24 9.81 17.09
CA THR A 166 -12.34 9.82 18.55
C THR A 166 -11.99 11.20 19.06
N SER A 167 -12.91 11.85 19.75
CA SER A 167 -12.71 13.18 20.33
C SER A 167 -12.91 13.16 21.84
N ASP A 168 -11.97 13.79 22.53
CA ASP A 168 -12.10 14.06 23.95
C ASP A 168 -12.74 15.43 24.17
N TYR A 169 -13.79 15.48 25.01
CA TYR A 169 -14.47 16.73 25.36
C TYR A 169 -14.61 16.86 26.88
N PHE A 170 -14.49 18.09 27.35
CA PHE A 170 -14.66 18.42 28.76
C PHE A 170 -16.14 18.69 29.05
N THR A 171 -16.69 17.94 29.98
CA THR A 171 -18.03 18.19 30.54
C THR A 171 -17.91 18.76 31.95
N LEU A 172 -19.04 19.23 32.50
CA LEU A 172 -19.12 19.66 33.91
C LEU A 172 -18.71 18.54 34.90
N TYR A 173 -18.72 17.27 34.46
CA TYR A 173 -18.46 16.08 35.29
C TYR A 173 -17.09 15.43 35.01
N GLY A 174 -16.24 16.06 34.18
CA GLY A 174 -14.93 15.53 33.81
C GLY A 174 -14.78 15.31 32.31
N LYS A 175 -13.66 14.66 31.94
CA LYS A 175 -13.31 14.32 30.55
C LYS A 175 -14.16 13.14 30.08
N SER A 176 -14.84 13.30 28.95
CA SER A 176 -15.59 12.26 28.26
C SER A 176 -15.03 12.05 26.86
N THR A 177 -15.16 10.83 26.32
CA THR A 177 -14.66 10.46 25.00
C THR A 177 -15.84 10.03 24.13
N ARG A 178 -15.94 10.58 22.91
CA ARG A 178 -16.92 10.18 21.89
C ARG A 178 -16.18 9.60 20.70
N THR A 179 -16.65 8.46 20.19
CA THR A 179 -16.15 7.84 18.95
C THR A 179 -17.28 7.79 17.95
N GLU A 180 -17.04 8.33 16.76
CA GLU A 180 -17.95 8.27 15.61
C GLU A 180 -17.30 7.46 14.51
N SER A 181 -18.09 6.70 13.74
CA SER A 181 -17.57 5.93 12.62
C SER A 181 -18.49 6.05 11.43
N GLU A 182 -17.88 6.31 10.28
CA GLU A 182 -18.56 6.51 9.01
C GLU A 182 -17.91 5.71 7.90
N GLY A 183 -18.74 5.27 6.95
CA GLY A 183 -18.26 4.62 5.74
C GLY A 183 -17.57 5.64 4.82
N ASN A 184 -16.45 5.23 4.21
CA ASN A 184 -15.76 6.01 3.21
C ASN A 184 -15.52 5.19 1.94
N SER A 185 -15.36 5.90 0.82
CA SER A 185 -14.89 5.30 -0.42
C SER A 185 -14.11 6.33 -1.22
N GLY A 186 -13.23 5.86 -2.10
CA GLY A 186 -12.36 6.76 -2.81
C GLY A 186 -11.62 6.11 -3.96
N ILE A 187 -10.73 6.90 -4.53
CA ILE A 187 -9.77 6.45 -5.53
C ILE A 187 -8.40 6.99 -5.11
N TYR A 188 -7.39 6.13 -5.13
CA TYR A 188 -6.01 6.59 -4.99
C TYR A 188 -5.10 6.04 -6.08
N PHE A 189 -4.14 6.87 -6.45
CA PHE A 189 -3.04 6.55 -7.35
C PHE A 189 -1.76 6.39 -6.55
N ARG A 190 -1.01 5.32 -6.83
CA ARG A 190 0.20 4.98 -6.07
C ARG A 190 1.36 4.68 -7.02
N PRO A 191 2.18 5.70 -7.33
CA PRO A 191 3.47 5.50 -7.95
C PRO A 191 4.49 5.01 -6.91
N GLU A 192 5.31 4.05 -7.31
CA GLU A 192 6.36 3.47 -6.47
C GLU A 192 7.63 3.33 -7.30
N PHE A 193 8.78 3.61 -6.72
CA PHE A 193 10.06 3.46 -7.43
C PHE A 193 11.19 3.14 -6.47
N GLY A 194 12.20 2.44 -6.98
CA GLY A 194 13.35 2.09 -6.16
C GLY A 194 14.22 1.01 -6.78
N ILE A 195 14.79 0.17 -5.91
CA ILE A 195 15.77 -0.85 -6.26
C ILE A 195 15.08 -2.22 -6.30
N ALA A 196 15.42 -3.00 -7.33
CA ALA A 196 15.06 -4.39 -7.45
C ALA A 196 16.27 -5.27 -7.10
N VAL A 197 16.09 -6.21 -6.18
CA VAL A 197 17.06 -7.22 -5.79
C VAL A 197 16.54 -8.59 -6.25
N PRO A 198 17.18 -9.23 -7.24
CA PRO A 198 16.80 -10.54 -7.73
C PRO A 198 17.22 -11.62 -6.73
N LEU A 199 16.44 -12.70 -6.67
CA LEU A 199 16.80 -13.91 -5.93
C LEU A 199 17.52 -14.95 -6.79
#